data_AF-A0A0Q0XI68-F1
#
_entry.id   AF-A0A0Q0XI68-F1
#
_cell.length_a   1.000
_cell.length_b   1.000
_cell.length_c   1.000
_cell.angle_alpha   90.00
_cell.angle_beta   90.00
_cell.angle_gamma   90.00
#
_symmetry.space_group_name_H-M   'P 1'
#
loop_
_entity.id
_entity.type
_entity.pdbx_description
1 polymer ?
#
loop_
_entity_poly.entity_id
_entity_poly.type
_entity_poly.pdbx_seq_one_letter_code
_entity_poly.pdbx_strand_id
1 'polypeptide(L)' 'MQEGQQARRVSISELKRNFVRKFPSHQLSRILSTEPDSLTVEELLAKAQTWLAFFKGEDENE' A
#
# COMPACT_ATOMS: atom_id res chain seq x y z
N MET A 1 23.26 -3.49 -24.87
CA MET A 1 21.81 -3.42 -24.67
C MET A 1 21.48 -4.48 -23.63
N GLN A 2 21.19 -4.09 -22.39
CA GLN A 2 20.88 -5.05 -21.33
C GLN A 2 19.39 -5.40 -21.38
N GLU A 3 19.15 -6.70 -21.42
CA GLU A 3 17.84 -7.35 -21.48
C GLU A 3 16.98 -6.95 -20.29
N GLY A 4 15.69 -6.74 -20.55
CA GLY A 4 14.72 -6.24 -19.59
C GLY A 4 14.65 -7.10 -18.33
N GLN A 5 15.12 -6.54 -17.22
CA GLN A 5 14.63 -6.95 -15.91
C GLN A 5 13.14 -6.60 -15.86
N GLN A 6 12.26 -7.58 -16.09
CA GLN A 6 10.88 -7.48 -15.64
C GLN A 6 10.94 -7.14 -14.15
N ALA A 7 10.61 -5.90 -13.79
CA ALA A 7 10.66 -5.43 -12.42
C ALA A 7 9.90 -6.42 -11.54
N ARG A 8 10.60 -7.04 -10.59
CA ARG A 8 10.05 -8.11 -9.75
C ARG A 8 8.78 -7.59 -9.08
N ARG A 9 7.66 -8.23 -9.36
CA ARG A 9 6.37 -7.85 -8.80
C ARG A 9 6.12 -8.55 -7.47
N VAL A 10 5.53 -7.82 -6.54
CA VAL A 10 5.08 -8.28 -5.23
C VAL A 10 3.56 -8.17 -5.20
N SER A 11 2.88 -9.20 -4.70
CA SER A 11 1.44 -9.16 -4.47
C SER A 11 1.15 -8.54 -3.10
N ILE A 12 0.17 -7.65 -3.04
CA ILE A 12 -0.31 -7.01 -1.81
C ILE A 12 -1.80 -7.28 -1.55
N SER A 13 -2.45 -8.15 -2.34
CA SER A 13 -3.89 -8.44 -2.19
C SER A 13 -4.25 -8.91 -0.78
N GLU A 14 -3.39 -9.70 -0.15
CA GLU A 14 -3.63 -10.19 1.22
C GLU A 14 -3.52 -9.07 2.26
N LEU A 15 -2.51 -8.19 2.13
CA LEU A 15 -2.36 -7.01 2.98
C LEU A 15 -3.62 -6.13 2.89
N LYS A 16 -4.05 -5.79 1.67
CA LYS A 16 -5.25 -4.98 1.43
C LYS A 16 -6.48 -5.60 2.07
N ARG A 17 -6.75 -6.88 1.78
CA ARG A 17 -7.92 -7.60 2.29
C ARG A 17 -7.93 -7.68 3.81
N ASN A 18 -6.81 -8.02 4.42
CA ASN A 18 -6.70 -8.18 5.87
C ASN A 18 -6.86 -6.83 6.58
N PHE A 19 -6.26 -5.76 6.04
CA PHE A 19 -6.38 -4.42 6.62
C PHE A 19 -7.80 -3.87 6.50
N VAL A 20 -8.39 -3.89 5.29
CA VAL A 20 -9.76 -3.39 5.06
C VAL A 20 -10.79 -4.14 5.89
N ARG A 21 -10.64 -5.47 6.03
CA ARG A 21 -11.53 -6.28 6.88
C ARG A 21 -11.42 -5.89 8.36
N LYS A 22 -10.22 -5.57 8.85
CA LYS A 22 -9.98 -5.25 10.26
C LYS A 22 -10.33 -3.80 10.60
N PHE A 23 -10.12 -2.88 9.66
CA PHE A 23 -10.27 -1.44 9.87
C PHE A 23 -11.11 -0.78 8.75
N PRO A 24 -12.36 -1.19 8.52
CA PRO A 24 -13.13 -0.78 7.33
C PRO A 24 -13.36 0.74 7.22
N SER A 25 -13.42 1.44 8.35
CA SER A 25 -13.66 2.90 8.39
C SER A 25 -12.39 3.75 8.36
N HIS A 26 -11.20 3.16 8.51
CA HIS A 26 -9.93 3.88 8.57
C HIS A 26 -9.61 4.51 7.21
N GLN A 27 -9.04 5.72 7.19
CA GLN A 27 -8.72 6.44 5.94
C GLN A 27 -7.80 5.61 5.02
N LEU A 28 -6.76 4.99 5.59
CA LEU A 28 -5.88 4.05 4.88
C LEU A 28 -6.62 2.89 4.19
N SER A 29 -7.76 2.41 4.72
CA SER A 29 -8.55 1.36 4.05
C SER A 29 -9.15 1.83 2.72
N ARG A 30 -9.55 3.10 2.62
CA ARG A 30 -10.01 3.69 1.35
C ARG A 30 -8.87 3.77 0.36
N ILE A 31 -7.68 4.19 0.80
CA ILE A 31 -6.48 4.27 -0.03
C ILE A 31 -6.11 2.87 -0.54
N LEU A 32 -5.92 1.91 0.35
CA LEU A 32 -5.55 0.54 0.01
C LEU A 32 -6.54 -0.11 -0.95
N SER A 33 -7.84 0.16 -0.83
CA SER A 33 -8.87 -0.38 -1.74
C SER A 33 -8.71 0.07 -3.20
N THR A 34 -8.06 1.22 -3.44
CA THR A 34 -7.81 1.78 -4.78
C THR A 34 -6.47 1.35 -5.39
N GLU A 35 -5.56 0.80 -4.59
CA GLU A 35 -4.23 0.38 -5.07
C GLU A 35 -4.34 -0.89 -5.94
N PRO A 36 -3.44 -1.11 -6.90
CA PRO A 36 -3.39 -2.37 -7.62
C PRO A 36 -2.99 -3.52 -6.67
N ASP A 37 -3.37 -4.73 -7.03
CA ASP A 37 -3.09 -5.93 -6.23
C ASP A 37 -1.61 -6.38 -6.29
N SER A 38 -0.85 -5.82 -7.22
CA SER A 38 0.55 -6.14 -7.42
C SER A 38 1.33 -4.88 -7.79
N LEU A 39 2.51 -4.72 -7.19
CA LEU A 39 3.41 -3.58 -7.36
C LEU A 39 4.82 -4.08 -7.68
N THR A 40 5.66 -3.26 -8.33
CA THR A 40 7.11 -3.49 -8.30
C THR A 40 7.67 -3.24 -6.91
N VAL A 41 8.91 -3.65 -6.66
CA VAL A 41 9.58 -3.40 -5.37
C VAL A 41 9.70 -1.89 -5.09
N GLU A 42 10.04 -1.11 -6.12
CA GLU A 42 10.19 0.35 -6.03
C GLU A 42 8.85 1.04 -5.74
N GLU A 43 7.79 0.62 -6.44
CA GLU A 43 6.44 1.09 -6.20
C GLU A 43 5.98 0.76 -4.77
N LEU A 44 6.24 -0.47 -4.30
CA LEU A 44 5.88 -0.90 -2.96
C LEU A 44 6.57 -0.04 -1.88
N LEU A 45 7.87 0.25 -2.04
CA LEU A 45 8.61 1.09 -1.09
C LEU A 45 8.06 2.52 -1.05
N ALA A 46 7.81 3.13 -2.22
CA ALA A 46 7.24 4.47 -2.30
C ALA A 46 5.84 4.52 -1.68
N LYS A 47 4.98 3.56 -2.00
CA LYS A 47 3.62 3.47 -1.48
C LYS A 47 3.59 3.22 0.02
N ALA A 48 4.47 2.35 0.55
CA ALA A 48 4.54 2.07 1.98
C ALA A 48 4.85 3.33 2.81
N GLN A 49 5.73 4.21 2.32
CA GLN A 49 6.00 5.49 2.98
C GLN A 49 4.74 6.37 3.04
N THR A 50 4.00 6.47 1.93
CA THR A 50 2.73 7.19 1.88
C THR A 50 1.70 6.57 2.84
N TRP A 51 1.55 5.25 2.84
CA TRP A 51 0.62 4.54 3.73
C TRP A 51 0.94 4.77 5.21
N LEU A 52 2.22 4.76 5.59
CA LEU A 52 2.65 5.05 6.96
C LEU A 52 2.36 6.50 7.38
N ALA A 53 2.44 7.46 6.47
CA ALA A 53 2.07 8.84 6.74
C ALA A 53 0.56 8.96 7.03
N PHE A 54 -0.28 8.30 6.24
CA PHE A 54 -1.73 8.25 6.48
C PHE A 54 -2.13 7.40 7.68
N PHE A 55 -1.29 6.45 8.09
CA PHE A 55 -1.51 5.68 9.31
C PHE A 55 -1.26 6.49 10.58
N LYS A 56 -0.31 7.43 10.55
CA LYS A 56 0.03 8.30 11.70
C LYS A 56 -0.72 9.62 11.75
N GLY A 57 -1.33 10.04 10.64
CA GLY A 57 -1.93 11.36 10.48
C GLY A 57 -3.23 11.61 11.26
N GLU A 58 -3.73 10.66 12.07
CA GLU A 58 -4.93 10.85 12.90
C GLU A 58 -4.62 11.12 14.40
N ASP A 59 -3.36 11.08 14.84
CA ASP A 59 -2.98 11.30 16.26
C ASP A 59 -2.54 12.75 16.60
N GLU A 60 -2.68 13.73 15.70
CA GLU A 60 -2.28 15.15 15.96
C GLU A 60 -3.44 16.14 16.16
N ASN A 61 -4.69 15.68 16.37
CA ASN A 61 -5.78 16.58 16.73
C ASN A 61 -6.75 15.94 17.75
N GLU A 62 -6.34 15.87 19.00
CA GLU A 62 -7.21 16.09 20.18
C GLU A 62 -6.38 16.47 21.42
#